data_AF-A0A949AC57-F1
#
_entry.id   AF-A0A949AC57-F1
#
_cell.length_a   1.000
_cell.length_b   1.000
_cell.length_c   1.000
_cell.angle_alpha   90.00
_cell.angle_beta   90.00
_cell.angle_gamma   90.00
#
_symmetry.space_group_name_H-M   'P 1'
#
loop_
_entity.id
_entity.type
_entity.pdbx_description
1 polymer ?
#
loop_
_entity_poly.entity_id
_entity_poly.type
_entity_poly.pdbx_seq_one_letter_code
_entity_poly.pdbx_strand_id
1 'polypeptide(L)' 'MKFFGASKISREELAEAIRAMAEEELVFANRLIIERLKLLSQARSTRLLSGFSVDDRVRFQGPDGDVKLG' A
#
# COMPACT_ATOMS: atom_id res chain seq x y z
N MET A 1 12.60 -12.80 -12.78
CA MET A 1 11.45 -12.69 -11.84
C MET A 1 10.23 -12.26 -12.63
N LYS A 2 9.24 -13.14 -12.82
CA LYS A 2 7.98 -12.80 -13.50
C LYS A 2 7.09 -12.09 -12.47
N PHE A 3 6.89 -10.79 -12.62
CA PHE A 3 5.77 -10.12 -11.95
C PHE A 3 4.51 -10.68 -12.61
N PHE A 4 3.77 -11.50 -11.88
CA PHE A 4 2.48 -12.04 -12.34
C PHE A 4 1.61 -10.86 -12.80
N GLY A 5 1.26 -10.89 -14.07
CA GLY A 5 0.39 -9.90 -14.68
C GLY A 5 -0.92 -9.84 -13.92
N ALA A 6 -1.27 -8.63 -13.46
CA ALA A 6 -2.58 -8.38 -12.92
C ALA A 6 -3.61 -8.69 -14.02
N SER A 7 -4.42 -9.73 -13.80
CA SER A 7 -5.75 -9.75 -14.42
C SER A 7 -6.46 -8.48 -13.92
N LYS A 8 -6.77 -7.55 -14.83
CA LYS A 8 -7.53 -6.35 -14.50
C LYS A 8 -8.98 -6.78 -14.27
N ILE A 9 -9.34 -7.06 -13.03
CA ILE A 9 -10.75 -7.08 -12.63
C ILE A 9 -11.31 -5.67 -12.86
N SER A 10 -12.46 -5.56 -13.53
CA SER A 10 -13.18 -4.30 -13.66
C SER A 10 -13.73 -3.85 -12.30
N ARG A 11 -14.11 -2.57 -12.20
CA ARG A 11 -14.71 -2.07 -10.95
C ARG A 11 -16.06 -2.74 -10.69
N GLU A 12 -16.78 -3.03 -11.76
CA GLU A 12 -18.08 -3.66 -11.78
C GLU A 12 -17.99 -5.11 -11.31
N GLU A 13 -17.06 -5.90 -11.85
CA GLU A 13 -16.79 -7.28 -11.41
C GLU A 13 -16.35 -7.34 -9.95
N LEU A 14 -15.51 -6.39 -9.51
CA LEU A 14 -15.09 -6.32 -8.11
C LEU A 14 -16.27 -5.98 -7.19
N ALA A 15 -17.15 -5.07 -7.62
CA ALA A 15 -18.33 -4.70 -6.84
C ALA A 15 -19.34 -5.85 -6.73
N GLU A 16 -19.53 -6.64 -7.79
CA GLU A 16 -20.35 -7.85 -7.72
C GLU A 16 -19.74 -8.92 -6.82
N ALA A 17 -18.42 -9.12 -6.89
CA ALA A 17 -17.73 -10.06 -5.99
C ALA A 17 -17.91 -9.66 -4.52
N ILE A 18 -17.79 -8.37 -4.19
CA ILE A 18 -18.02 -7.86 -2.83
C ILE A 18 -19.47 -8.08 -2.38
N ARG A 19 -20.46 -7.86 -3.26
CA ARG A 19 -21.89 -8.08 -2.93
C ARG A 19 -22.21 -9.54 -2.63
N ALA A 20 -21.49 -10.48 -3.24
CA ALA A 20 -21.71 -11.90 -3.07
C ALA A 20 -21.04 -12.49 -1.81
N MET A 21 -20.16 -11.74 -1.13
CA MET A 21 -19.41 -12.20 0.02
C MET A 21 -20.23 -12.15 1.32
N ALA A 22 -19.97 -13.12 2.21
CA ALA A 22 -20.44 -13.08 3.58
C ALA A 22 -19.67 -12.02 4.40
N GLU A 23 -20.22 -11.62 5.55
CA GLU A 23 -19.60 -10.60 6.42
C GLU A 23 -18.18 -10.98 6.84
N GLU A 24 -17.94 -12.23 7.21
CA GLU A 24 -16.62 -12.72 7.62
C GLU A 24 -15.59 -12.60 6.50
N GLU A 25 -16.00 -12.89 5.25
CA GLU A 25 -15.17 -12.77 4.06
C GLU A 25 -14.86 -11.30 3.76
N LEU A 26 -15.82 -10.40 3.95
CA LEU A 26 -15.64 -8.95 3.80
C LEU A 26 -14.64 -8.41 4.84
N VAL A 27 -14.76 -8.84 6.09
CA VAL A 27 -13.82 -8.46 7.16
C VAL A 27 -12.41 -8.94 6.81
N PHE A 28 -12.28 -10.18 6.35
CA PHE A 28 -10.99 -10.74 5.94
C PHE A 28 -10.40 -10.00 4.73
N ALA A 29 -11.20 -9.75 3.69
CA ALA A 29 -10.79 -9.00 2.51
C ALA A 29 -10.34 -7.58 2.87
N ASN A 30 -11.07 -6.89 3.74
CA ASN A 30 -10.70 -5.56 4.22
C ASN A 30 -9.34 -5.56 4.92
N ARG A 31 -9.08 -6.55 5.78
CA ARG A 31 -7.77 -6.71 6.44
C ARG A 31 -6.65 -6.86 5.43
N LEU A 32 -6.82 -7.73 4.42
CA LEU A 32 -5.80 -7.93 3.37
C LEU A 32 -5.57 -6.67 2.52
N ILE A 33 -6.63 -5.93 2.18
CA ILE A 33 -6.51 -4.67 1.44
C ILE A 33 -5.67 -3.68 2.23
N ILE A 34 -5.96 -3.50 3.53
CA ILE A 34 -5.20 -2.61 4.41
C ILE A 34 -3.73 -3.04 4.49
N GLU A 35 -3.45 -4.32 4.70
CA GLU A 35 -2.09 -4.86 4.75
C GLU A 35 -1.33 -4.61 3.43
N ARG A 36 -1.99 -4.81 2.29
CA ARG A 36 -1.39 -4.54 0.97
C ARG A 36 -1.08 -3.06 0.78
N LEU A 37 -1.99 -2.17 1.18
CA LEU A 37 -1.76 -0.72 1.09
C LEU A 37 -0.60 -0.27 1.98
N LYS A 38 -0.45 -0.85 3.18
CA LYS A 38 0.71 -0.62 4.06
C LYS A 38 2.01 -1.03 3.37
N LEU A 39 2.06 -2.23 2.80
CA LEU A 39 3.24 -2.72 2.08
C LEU A 39 3.59 -1.85 0.86
N LEU A 40 2.59 -1.40 0.11
CA LEU A 40 2.80 -0.47 -1.02
C LEU A 40 3.32 0.89 -0.54
N SER A 41 2.83 1.38 0.60
CA SER A 41 3.33 2.60 1.22
C SER A 41 4.80 2.44 1.62
N GLN A 42 5.13 1.35 2.30
CA GLN A 42 6.51 1.02 2.67
C GLN A 42 7.41 0.94 1.43
N ALA A 43 6.99 0.22 0.38
CA ALA A 43 7.77 0.12 -0.85
C ALA A 43 8.05 1.48 -1.51
N ARG A 44 7.09 2.43 -1.45
CA ARG A 44 7.31 3.81 -1.91
C ARG A 44 8.31 4.54 -1.01
N SER A 45 8.16 4.44 0.31
CA SER A 45 9.10 5.04 1.26
C SER A 45 10.52 4.47 1.11
N THR A 46 10.69 3.15 0.94
CA THR A 46 11.99 2.52 0.68
C THR A 46 12.58 3.00 -0.64
N ARG A 47 11.77 3.18 -1.68
CA ARG A 47 12.23 3.73 -2.96
C ARG A 47 12.66 5.19 -2.84
N LEU A 48 11.97 5.99 -2.02
CA LEU A 48 12.37 7.37 -1.71
C LEU A 48 13.70 7.37 -0.92
N LEU A 49 13.83 6.49 0.08
CA LEU A 49 15.05 6.34 0.87
C LEU A 49 16.26 5.90 0.03
N SER A 50 16.06 5.02 -0.96
CA SER A 50 17.14 4.60 -1.87
C SER A 50 17.65 5.71 -2.80
N GLY A 51 16.96 6.85 -2.86
CA GLY A 51 17.39 8.02 -3.63
C GLY A 51 18.26 9.00 -2.84
N PHE A 52 18.46 8.79 -1.54
CA PHE A 52 19.27 9.67 -0.68
C PHE A 52 20.63 9.04 -0.38
N SER A 53 21.69 9.84 -0.45
CA SER A 53 23.03 9.47 0.01
C SER A 53 23.22 9.80 1.50
N VAL A 54 24.23 9.23 2.15
CA VAL A 54 24.51 9.43 3.60
C VAL A 54 24.70 10.91 3.98
N ASP A 55 25.06 11.77 3.03
CA ASP A 55 25.24 13.22 3.24
C ASP A 55 24.01 14.08 2.89
N ASP A 56 22.91 13.48 2.39
CA ASP A 56 21.70 14.23 2.05
C ASP A 56 20.88 14.55 3.30
N ARG A 57 20.74 15.83 3.61
CA ARG A 57 19.82 16.29 4.68
C ARG A 57 18.38 16.10 4.23
N VAL A 58 17.66 15.21 4.91
CA VAL A 58 16.28 14.86 4.55
C VAL A 58 15.31 15.15 5.67
N ARG A 59 14.15 15.69 5.28
CA ARG A 59 13.08 16.05 6.18
C ARG A 59 11.94 15.05 6.00
N PHE A 60 11.75 14.17 6.96
CA PHE A 60 10.63 13.22 6.97
C PHE A 60 9.46 13.82 7.73
N GLN A 61 8.30 13.91 7.10
CA GLN A 61 7.05 14.24 7.79
C GLN A 61 6.35 12.94 8.18
N GLY A 62 6.12 12.76 9.47
CA GLY A 62 5.36 11.67 10.04
C GLY A 62 3.85 11.83 9.80
N PRO A 63 3.06 10.76 10.01
CA PRO A 63 1.61 10.77 9.79
C PRO A 63 0.87 11.83 10.62
N ASP A 64 1.42 12.19 11.78
CA ASP A 64 0.84 13.15 12.72
C ASP A 64 1.33 14.60 12.46
N GLY A 65 1.97 14.84 11.31
CA GLY A 65 2.57 16.14 10.95
C GLY A 65 3.95 16.38 11.54
N ASP A 66 4.43 15.46 12.37
CA ASP A 66 5.70 15.57 13.08
C ASP A 66 6.89 15.51 12.13
N VAL A 67 7.83 16.46 12.23
CA VAL A 67 8.94 16.59 11.27
C VAL A 67 10.23 16.08 11.90
N LYS A 68 10.81 15.02 11.33
CA LYS A 68 12.13 14.50 11.70
C LYS A 68 13.17 14.91 10.68
N LEU A 69 14.29 15.45 11.17
CA LEU A 69 15.47 15.77 10.37
C LEU A 69 16.45 14.60 10.44
N GLY A 70 16.88 14.12 9.27
CA GLY A 70 17.94 13.12 9.08
C GLY A 70 19.11 13.75 8.35
#